data_AF-A0A1Q6EZ04-F1
#
_entry.id   AF-A0A1Q6EZ04-F1
#
_cell.length_a   1.000
_cell.length_b   1.000
_cell.length_c   1.000
_cell.angle_alpha   90.00
_cell.angle_beta   90.00
_cell.angle_gamma   90.00
#
_symmetry.space_group_name_H-M   'P 1'
#
loop_
_entity.id
_entity.type
_entity.pdbx_description
1 polymer ?
#
loop_
_entity_poly.entity_id
_entity_poly.type
_entity_poly.pdbx_seq_one_letter_code
_entity_poly.pdbx_strand_id
1 'polypeptide(L)'
;MYSTSYHTAYHDDTLAELCDENRLTTSACWGPAHEVGHSNQTRPGLKWLGTTEVTNNILSQHIQTSVYGQDSRVQTENMGDAANPNRYTKAWSNILVKDAPHATEGDVFCKLIPFWQLELYFGKVLGRTPMQQSDHGGFYADCFEWVRTHDNLATAGEQQLEFVYIASACARMNLLDFFDKWGFLTPVDATIDDYGTGQLTVTQQMIDRIRSRVEALGYDAPTAAIEYITDNNYETFKQQKSVVKGTAERSDRKLTMSGWQNVIVYEVRDGGPDGTLIHVSDGMLRPSTTASFDVPAAWQPSWKVYAVQYDNRRIEVTF
;
A
#
# COMPACT_ATOMS: atom_id res chain seq x y z
N MET A 1 11.45 -21.92 -1.59
CA MET A 1 11.66 -21.69 -3.04
C MET A 1 12.74 -20.62 -3.15
N TYR A 2 13.38 -20.43 -4.30
CA TYR A 2 14.28 -19.29 -4.51
C TYR A 2 14.37 -18.91 -5.99
N SER A 3 14.83 -17.69 -6.24
CA SER A 3 15.18 -17.17 -7.55
C SER A 3 16.61 -16.66 -7.58
N THR A 4 17.34 -16.98 -8.64
CA THR A 4 18.70 -16.47 -8.87
C THR A 4 18.99 -16.40 -10.36
N SER A 5 20.20 -15.99 -10.73
CA SER A 5 20.63 -15.99 -12.13
C SER A 5 20.38 -17.36 -12.77
N TYR A 6 19.79 -17.31 -13.97
CA TYR A 6 19.50 -18.45 -14.85
C TYR A 6 18.31 -19.35 -14.47
N HIS A 7 17.78 -19.33 -13.23
CA HIS A 7 16.69 -20.24 -12.85
C HIS A 7 15.91 -19.82 -11.59
N THR A 8 14.72 -20.38 -11.45
CA THR A 8 13.99 -20.49 -10.18
C THR A 8 14.03 -21.95 -9.70
N ALA A 9 14.05 -22.16 -8.39
CA ALA A 9 14.11 -23.48 -7.79
C ALA A 9 13.01 -23.70 -6.74
N TYR A 10 12.47 -24.91 -6.74
CA TYR A 10 11.36 -25.33 -5.92
C TYR A 10 11.76 -26.61 -5.18
N HIS A 11 11.57 -26.64 -3.86
CA HIS A 11 11.85 -27.83 -3.07
C HIS A 11 10.80 -28.92 -3.38
N ASP A 12 11.18 -30.19 -3.29
CA ASP A 12 10.29 -31.33 -3.61
C ASP A 12 8.95 -31.26 -2.85
N ASP A 13 8.99 -30.84 -1.58
CA ASP A 13 7.80 -30.66 -0.73
C ASP A 13 6.79 -29.62 -1.27
N THR A 14 7.22 -28.73 -2.16
CA THR A 14 6.36 -27.71 -2.78
C THR A 14 5.78 -28.14 -4.14
N LEU A 15 6.26 -29.26 -4.71
CA LEU A 15 5.83 -29.69 -6.04
C LEU A 15 4.37 -30.12 -6.09
N ALA A 16 3.82 -30.64 -4.99
CA ALA A 16 2.39 -30.98 -4.90
C ALA A 16 1.47 -29.74 -4.97
N GLU A 17 2.01 -28.55 -4.73
CA GLU A 17 1.31 -27.26 -4.89
C GLU A 17 1.57 -26.65 -6.26
N LEU A 18 2.84 -26.64 -6.68
CA LEU A 18 3.27 -26.04 -7.95
C LEU A 18 2.73 -26.80 -9.17
N CYS A 19 2.73 -28.13 -9.14
CA CYS A 19 2.38 -28.99 -10.27
C CYS A 19 0.89 -29.36 -10.32
N ASP A 20 0.07 -28.82 -9.43
CA ASP A 20 -1.38 -28.97 -9.46
C ASP A 20 -1.99 -27.63 -9.92
N GLU A 21 -2.56 -27.63 -11.13
CA GLU A 21 -3.16 -26.43 -11.74
C GLU A 21 -4.25 -25.83 -10.86
N ASN A 22 -5.08 -26.65 -10.22
CA ASN A 22 -6.15 -26.15 -9.35
C ASN A 22 -5.55 -25.47 -8.12
N ARG A 23 -4.53 -26.06 -7.49
CA ARG A 23 -3.89 -25.46 -6.31
C ARG A 23 -3.13 -24.20 -6.67
N LEU A 24 -2.35 -24.22 -7.76
CA LEU A 24 -1.60 -23.07 -8.24
C LEU A 24 -2.53 -21.88 -8.51
N THR A 25 -3.66 -22.12 -9.21
CA THR A 25 -4.59 -21.07 -9.61
C THR A 25 -5.57 -20.63 -8.51
N THR A 26 -5.63 -21.29 -7.34
CA THR A 26 -6.57 -20.93 -6.27
C THR A 26 -5.95 -20.60 -4.91
N SER A 27 -4.77 -21.13 -4.57
CA SER A 27 -4.22 -21.00 -3.21
C SER A 27 -2.69 -20.96 -3.12
N ALA A 28 -1.99 -21.51 -4.11
CA ALA A 28 -0.54 -21.71 -4.03
C ALA A 28 0.27 -20.78 -4.97
N CYS A 29 -0.36 -19.78 -5.59
CA CYS A 29 0.33 -18.90 -6.55
C CYS A 29 1.42 -18.04 -5.92
N TRP A 30 1.29 -17.66 -4.63
CA TRP A 30 2.15 -16.64 -4.02
C TRP A 30 3.63 -16.98 -4.09
N GLY A 31 4.02 -18.17 -3.63
CA GLY A 31 5.42 -18.59 -3.59
C GLY A 31 6.08 -18.55 -4.98
N PRO A 32 5.53 -19.26 -5.98
CA PRO A 32 6.07 -19.21 -7.34
C PRO A 32 6.07 -17.82 -7.96
N ALA A 33 4.99 -17.04 -7.77
CA ALA A 33 4.90 -15.68 -8.28
C ALA A 33 5.95 -14.75 -7.65
N HIS A 34 6.24 -14.92 -6.36
CA HIS A 34 7.27 -14.18 -5.63
C HIS A 34 8.68 -14.45 -6.15
N GLU A 35 9.03 -15.70 -6.43
CA GLU A 35 10.34 -16.04 -7.00
C GLU A 35 10.49 -15.53 -8.43
N VAL A 36 9.44 -15.66 -9.26
CA VAL A 36 9.44 -15.08 -10.61
C VAL A 36 9.49 -13.55 -10.53
N GLY A 37 8.87 -12.96 -9.50
CA GLY A 37 8.96 -11.54 -9.18
C GLY A 37 10.40 -11.09 -8.96
N HIS A 38 11.22 -11.87 -8.25
CA HIS A 38 12.66 -11.58 -8.06
C HIS A 38 13.44 -11.56 -9.38
N SER A 39 13.13 -12.48 -10.30
CA SER A 39 13.74 -12.51 -11.64
C SER A 39 13.44 -11.23 -12.43
N ASN A 40 12.23 -10.69 -12.26
CA ASN A 40 11.72 -9.52 -12.98
C ASN A 40 11.77 -8.21 -12.17
N GLN A 41 12.35 -8.26 -10.97
CA GLN A 41 12.45 -7.11 -10.10
C GLN A 41 13.38 -6.07 -10.74
N THR A 42 12.77 -4.98 -11.21
CA THR A 42 13.41 -3.97 -12.07
C THR A 42 14.49 -3.23 -11.29
N ARG A 43 15.74 -3.39 -11.72
CA ARG A 43 16.91 -2.92 -10.99
C ARG A 43 18.05 -2.46 -11.91
N PRO A 44 18.90 -1.54 -11.43
CA PRO A 44 18.74 -0.79 -10.18
C PRO A 44 17.78 0.40 -10.35
N GLY A 45 17.01 0.76 -9.31
CA GLY A 45 16.08 1.90 -9.34
C GLY A 45 14.73 1.62 -8.67
N LEU A 46 14.02 0.56 -9.06
CA LEU A 46 12.82 0.07 -8.35
C LEU A 46 13.13 -1.16 -7.48
N LYS A 47 14.40 -1.25 -7.06
CA LYS A 47 14.92 -2.13 -6.02
C LYS A 47 16.08 -1.39 -5.38
N TRP A 48 15.88 -0.91 -4.17
CA TRP A 48 16.90 -0.29 -3.32
C TRP A 48 17.02 -1.02 -1.99
N LEU A 49 18.01 -0.64 -1.17
CA LEU A 49 18.23 -1.26 0.13
C LEU A 49 16.94 -1.24 0.99
N GLY A 50 16.53 -2.40 1.48
CA GLY A 50 15.32 -2.56 2.29
C GLY A 50 14.05 -2.85 1.48
N THR A 51 14.17 -3.08 0.17
CA THR A 51 13.04 -3.42 -0.72
C THR A 51 13.24 -4.70 -1.52
N THR A 52 14.31 -5.47 -1.29
CA THR A 52 14.56 -6.70 -2.06
C THR A 52 13.38 -7.66 -2.01
N GLU A 53 12.76 -7.82 -0.84
CA GLU A 53 11.56 -8.66 -0.60
C GLU A 53 10.24 -7.91 -0.67
N VAL A 54 10.25 -6.68 -1.21
CA VAL A 54 9.08 -5.79 -1.25
C VAL A 54 8.65 -5.57 -2.69
N THR A 55 9.50 -4.96 -3.53
CA THR A 55 9.11 -4.49 -4.85
C THR A 55 8.82 -5.61 -5.85
N ASN A 56 9.42 -6.79 -5.66
CA ASN A 56 9.03 -8.00 -6.40
C ASN A 56 7.56 -8.39 -6.16
N ASN A 57 7.00 -8.08 -4.99
CA ASN A 57 5.63 -8.43 -4.64
C ASN A 57 4.57 -7.56 -5.34
N ILE A 58 4.95 -6.49 -6.03
CA ILE A 58 4.05 -5.80 -6.97
C ILE A 58 3.57 -6.79 -8.03
N LEU A 59 4.50 -7.61 -8.56
CA LEU A 59 4.20 -8.64 -9.55
C LEU A 59 3.46 -9.84 -8.92
N SER A 60 3.89 -10.30 -7.74
CA SER A 60 3.22 -11.39 -7.02
C SER A 60 1.75 -11.10 -6.74
N GLN A 61 1.48 -9.90 -6.25
CA GLN A 61 0.15 -9.44 -5.91
C GLN A 61 -0.71 -9.22 -7.18
N HIS A 62 -0.10 -8.75 -8.28
CA HIS A 62 -0.77 -8.67 -9.58
C HIS A 62 -1.16 -10.06 -10.11
N ILE A 63 -0.26 -11.05 -10.06
CA ILE A 63 -0.55 -12.43 -10.45
C ILE A 63 -1.69 -13.01 -9.62
N GLN A 64 -1.61 -12.90 -8.29
CA GLN A 64 -2.65 -13.42 -7.41
C GLN A 64 -4.02 -12.80 -7.71
N THR A 65 -4.10 -11.47 -7.77
CA THR A 65 -5.39 -10.77 -7.82
C THR A 65 -5.95 -10.55 -9.22
N SER A 66 -5.10 -10.26 -10.21
CA SER A 66 -5.54 -9.81 -11.54
C SER A 66 -5.48 -10.93 -12.57
N VAL A 67 -4.52 -11.86 -12.46
CA VAL A 67 -4.40 -13.01 -13.36
C VAL A 67 -5.27 -14.17 -12.87
N TYR A 68 -5.18 -14.52 -11.57
CA TYR A 68 -5.93 -15.64 -11.02
C TYR A 68 -7.22 -15.26 -10.30
N GLY A 69 -7.50 -13.97 -10.11
CA GLY A 69 -8.74 -13.53 -9.45
C GLY A 69 -8.86 -13.97 -7.98
N GLN A 70 -7.74 -14.34 -7.34
CA GLN A 70 -7.73 -14.72 -5.94
C GLN A 70 -7.82 -13.47 -5.06
N ASP A 71 -8.29 -13.67 -3.82
CA ASP A 71 -8.27 -12.61 -2.84
C ASP A 71 -6.86 -12.08 -2.61
N SER A 72 -6.75 -10.80 -2.33
CA SER A 72 -5.49 -10.17 -1.96
C SER A 72 -4.95 -10.72 -0.64
N ARG A 73 -3.67 -11.15 -0.65
CA ARG A 73 -2.98 -11.58 0.57
C ARG A 73 -2.94 -10.45 1.60
N VAL A 74 -2.58 -9.24 1.20
CA VAL A 74 -2.46 -8.09 2.10
C VAL A 74 -3.80 -7.66 2.72
N GLN A 75 -4.93 -8.00 2.09
CA GLN A 75 -6.27 -7.73 2.61
C GLN A 75 -6.80 -8.85 3.54
N THR A 76 -6.68 -10.10 3.11
CA THR A 76 -7.36 -11.24 3.76
C THR A 76 -6.54 -11.99 4.79
N GLU A 77 -5.21 -11.83 4.80
CA GLU A 77 -4.36 -12.42 5.85
C GLU A 77 -4.76 -11.84 7.20
N ASN A 78 -5.27 -12.70 8.08
CA ASN A 78 -5.61 -12.33 9.44
C ASN A 78 -4.33 -12.21 10.27
N MET A 79 -4.02 -10.99 10.70
CA MET A 79 -2.83 -10.70 11.50
C MET A 79 -2.90 -11.22 12.93
N GLY A 80 -4.05 -11.70 13.39
CA GLY A 80 -4.27 -12.10 14.78
C GLY A 80 -4.27 -10.93 15.77
N ASP A 81 -4.35 -9.69 15.27
CA ASP A 81 -4.38 -8.46 16.04
C ASP A 81 -5.71 -7.72 15.76
N ALA A 82 -6.53 -7.55 16.79
CA ALA A 82 -7.83 -6.90 16.67
C ALA A 82 -7.74 -5.41 16.32
N ALA A 83 -6.64 -4.74 16.68
CA ALA A 83 -6.40 -3.36 16.28
C ALA A 83 -5.86 -3.28 14.85
N ASN A 84 -5.11 -4.30 14.41
CA ASN A 84 -4.53 -4.34 13.08
C ASN A 84 -4.91 -5.62 12.33
N PRO A 85 -6.18 -5.80 11.94
CA PRO A 85 -6.69 -7.09 11.45
C PRO A 85 -6.04 -7.57 10.15
N ASN A 86 -5.58 -6.65 9.29
CA ASN A 86 -4.93 -6.92 8.00
C ASN A 86 -3.67 -6.05 7.81
N ARG A 87 -2.98 -6.23 6.68
CA ARG A 87 -1.73 -5.49 6.38
C ARG A 87 -1.96 -4.01 6.10
N TYR A 88 -3.10 -3.62 5.53
CA TYR A 88 -3.43 -2.20 5.33
C TYR A 88 -3.51 -1.46 6.66
N THR A 89 -4.32 -1.96 7.59
CA THR A 89 -4.46 -1.36 8.92
C THR A 89 -3.14 -1.35 9.68
N LYS A 90 -2.38 -2.45 9.62
CA LYS A 90 -1.05 -2.50 10.25
C LYS A 90 -0.10 -1.45 9.67
N ALA A 91 -0.08 -1.28 8.34
CA ALA A 91 0.77 -0.31 7.67
C ALA A 91 0.36 1.14 7.98
N TRP A 92 -0.95 1.45 8.01
CA TRP A 92 -1.44 2.76 8.45
C TRP A 92 -1.03 3.05 9.90
N SER A 93 -1.20 2.08 10.80
CA SER A 93 -0.78 2.22 12.20
C SER A 93 0.73 2.39 12.37
N ASN A 94 1.53 1.72 11.54
CA ASN A 94 2.98 1.74 11.67
C ASN A 94 3.64 2.96 11.01
N ILE A 95 3.04 3.47 9.94
CA ILE A 95 3.63 4.53 9.11
C ILE A 95 2.83 5.82 9.28
N LEU A 96 1.57 5.84 8.84
CA LEU A 96 0.75 7.07 8.81
C LEU A 96 0.48 7.62 10.21
N VAL A 97 0.03 6.78 11.14
CA VAL A 97 -0.34 7.19 12.50
C VAL A 97 0.89 7.59 13.30
N LYS A 98 2.01 6.89 13.11
CA LYS A 98 3.27 7.15 13.83
C LYS A 98 4.15 8.21 13.17
N ASP A 99 3.80 8.66 11.97
CA ASP A 99 4.63 9.52 11.13
C ASP A 99 6.06 8.94 10.97
N ALA A 100 6.14 7.64 10.67
CA ALA A 100 7.39 6.91 10.64
C ALA A 100 7.99 6.85 9.22
N PRO A 101 9.33 6.89 9.07
CA PRO A 101 9.96 6.72 7.76
C PRO A 101 9.69 5.32 7.17
N HIS A 102 9.27 5.27 5.90
CA HIS A 102 8.99 4.01 5.17
C HIS A 102 10.15 3.01 5.27
N ALA A 103 11.37 3.52 5.14
CA ALA A 103 12.61 2.74 5.18
C ALA A 103 12.72 1.84 6.42
N THR A 104 12.14 2.26 7.54
CA THR A 104 12.25 1.59 8.85
C THR A 104 11.14 0.59 9.14
N GLU A 105 10.12 0.47 8.28
CA GLU A 105 9.10 -0.58 8.43
C GLU A 105 9.74 -1.97 8.24
N GLY A 106 9.66 -2.83 9.25
CA GLY A 106 10.29 -4.15 9.23
C GLY A 106 9.48 -5.20 8.48
N ASP A 107 8.19 -4.94 8.30
CA ASP A 107 7.27 -5.89 7.68
C ASP A 107 7.16 -5.65 6.17
N VAL A 108 7.67 -6.60 5.39
CA VAL A 108 7.75 -6.48 3.92
C VAL A 108 6.38 -6.27 3.26
N PHE A 109 5.31 -6.82 3.84
CA PHE A 109 3.95 -6.64 3.34
C PHE A 109 3.36 -5.28 3.71
N CYS A 110 3.73 -4.72 4.87
CA CYS A 110 3.36 -3.36 5.23
C CYS A 110 4.10 -2.34 4.35
N LYS A 111 5.40 -2.58 4.08
CA LYS A 111 6.17 -1.79 3.10
C LYS A 111 5.60 -1.84 1.69
N LEU A 112 5.00 -2.95 1.29
CA LEU A 112 4.38 -3.13 -0.03
C LEU A 112 3.12 -2.27 -0.22
N ILE A 113 2.39 -1.93 0.85
CA ILE A 113 1.09 -1.25 0.77
C ILE A 113 1.10 -0.02 -0.15
N PRO A 114 1.97 1.00 0.04
CA PRO A 114 1.99 2.16 -0.83
C PRO A 114 2.19 1.81 -2.31
N PHE A 115 3.03 0.81 -2.62
CA PHE A 115 3.21 0.37 -4.00
C PHE A 115 1.94 -0.28 -4.56
N TRP A 116 1.31 -1.16 -3.79
CA TRP A 116 0.09 -1.84 -4.25
C TRP A 116 -1.09 -0.86 -4.38
N GLN A 117 -1.19 0.14 -3.52
CA GLN A 117 -2.20 1.20 -3.62
C GLN A 117 -2.10 2.00 -4.92
N LEU A 118 -0.89 2.24 -5.42
CA LEU A 118 -0.69 2.84 -6.74
C LEU A 118 -1.27 1.96 -7.86
N GLU A 119 -1.12 0.63 -7.81
CA GLU A 119 -1.77 -0.28 -8.78
C GLU A 119 -3.28 -0.29 -8.62
N LEU A 120 -3.80 -0.29 -7.40
CA LEU A 120 -5.24 -0.24 -7.16
C LEU A 120 -5.85 1.03 -7.75
N TYR A 121 -5.22 2.18 -7.53
CA TYR A 121 -5.75 3.45 -8.03
C TYR A 121 -5.50 3.63 -9.53
N PHE A 122 -4.24 3.66 -9.97
CA PHE A 122 -3.96 3.92 -11.38
C PHE A 122 -4.34 2.74 -12.28
N GLY A 123 -4.09 1.51 -11.84
CA GLY A 123 -4.43 0.30 -12.57
C GLY A 123 -5.91 -0.03 -12.53
N LYS A 124 -6.49 -0.31 -11.36
CA LYS A 124 -7.88 -0.81 -11.26
C LYS A 124 -8.94 0.30 -11.33
N VAL A 125 -8.70 1.46 -10.71
CA VAL A 125 -9.67 2.57 -10.71
C VAL A 125 -9.64 3.34 -12.02
N LEU A 126 -8.46 3.76 -12.49
CA LEU A 126 -8.31 4.54 -13.73
C LEU A 126 -8.10 3.69 -14.99
N GLY A 127 -7.99 2.37 -14.83
CA GLY A 127 -7.87 1.41 -15.93
C GLY A 127 -6.49 1.35 -16.59
N ARG A 128 -5.47 2.00 -16.03
CA ARG A 128 -4.10 2.05 -16.58
C ARG A 128 -3.29 0.83 -16.16
N THR A 129 -3.74 -0.36 -16.59
CA THR A 129 -3.09 -1.64 -16.29
C THR A 129 -2.99 -2.51 -17.55
N PRO A 130 -1.95 -3.37 -17.70
CA PRO A 130 -1.75 -4.20 -18.89
C PRO A 130 -2.92 -5.11 -19.25
N MET A 131 -3.75 -5.46 -18.27
CA MET A 131 -4.96 -6.28 -18.44
C MET A 131 -6.11 -5.54 -19.13
N GLN A 132 -6.08 -4.20 -19.18
CA GLN A 132 -7.16 -3.36 -19.72
C GLN A 132 -6.72 -2.48 -20.89
N GLN A 133 -5.42 -2.16 -20.99
CA GLN A 133 -4.87 -1.36 -22.08
C GLN A 133 -4.56 -2.25 -23.30
N SER A 134 -4.93 -1.79 -24.50
CA SER A 134 -4.75 -2.56 -25.75
C SER A 134 -3.30 -2.76 -26.17
N ASP A 135 -2.41 -1.88 -25.72
CA ASP A 135 -0.96 -1.96 -25.92
C ASP A 135 -0.25 -2.67 -24.76
N HIS A 136 -1.01 -3.20 -23.80
CA HIS A 136 -0.51 -3.78 -22.54
C HIS A 136 0.35 -2.81 -21.70
N GLY A 137 0.18 -1.50 -21.90
CA GLY A 137 0.78 -0.46 -21.07
C GLY A 137 0.03 -0.24 -19.76
N GLY A 138 0.41 0.80 -19.02
CA GLY A 138 -0.18 1.13 -17.73
C GLY A 138 0.79 1.78 -16.78
N PHE A 139 0.32 2.15 -15.58
CA PHE A 139 1.12 2.90 -14.61
C PHE A 139 2.43 2.20 -14.27
N TYR A 140 2.39 0.93 -13.86
CA TYR A 140 3.61 0.20 -13.52
C TYR A 140 4.48 -0.12 -14.74
N ALA A 141 3.87 -0.35 -15.91
CA ALA A 141 4.62 -0.53 -17.16
C ALA A 141 5.45 0.72 -17.49
N ASP A 142 4.85 1.91 -17.36
CA ASP A 142 5.50 3.20 -17.54
C ASP A 142 6.63 3.41 -16.50
N CYS A 143 6.38 3.10 -15.22
CA CYS A 143 7.39 3.18 -14.17
C CYS A 143 8.58 2.25 -14.43
N PHE A 144 8.32 1.00 -14.84
CA PHE A 144 9.39 0.04 -15.15
C PHE A 144 10.20 0.49 -16.37
N GLU A 145 9.54 1.05 -17.39
CA GLU A 145 10.24 1.56 -18.58
C GLU A 145 11.09 2.79 -18.25
N TRP A 146 10.59 3.68 -17.40
CA TRP A 146 11.38 4.81 -16.91
C TRP A 146 12.69 4.32 -16.29
N VAL A 147 12.60 3.38 -15.35
CA VAL A 147 13.78 2.85 -14.66
C VAL A 147 14.74 2.13 -15.62
N ARG A 148 14.25 1.45 -16.67
CA ARG A 148 15.10 0.80 -17.67
C ARG A 148 15.86 1.76 -18.57
N THR A 149 15.32 2.96 -18.79
CA THR A 149 15.80 3.91 -19.81
C THR A 149 16.52 5.12 -19.23
N HIS A 150 16.61 5.23 -17.90
CA HIS A 150 17.28 6.31 -17.20
C HIS A 150 18.39 5.78 -16.29
N ASP A 151 19.40 6.64 -16.06
CA ASP A 151 20.49 6.31 -15.15
C ASP A 151 19.99 6.12 -13.72
N ASN A 152 20.56 5.11 -13.06
CA ASN A 152 20.25 4.85 -11.66
C ASN A 152 21.04 5.77 -10.72
N LEU A 153 20.46 6.08 -9.56
CA LEU A 153 21.09 6.91 -8.53
C LEU A 153 22.00 6.11 -7.61
N ALA A 154 22.97 6.79 -6.99
CA ALA A 154 24.07 6.15 -6.29
C ALA A 154 23.67 5.53 -4.94
N THR A 155 22.77 6.18 -4.20
CA THR A 155 22.39 5.74 -2.85
C THR A 155 20.94 5.25 -2.78
N ALA A 156 20.65 4.37 -1.82
CA ALA A 156 19.30 3.85 -1.61
C ALA A 156 18.28 4.93 -1.25
N GLY A 157 18.70 5.94 -0.48
CA GLY A 157 17.84 7.09 -0.15
C GLY A 157 17.51 7.95 -1.36
N GLU A 158 18.48 8.16 -2.26
CA GLU A 158 18.22 8.82 -3.54
C GLU A 158 17.28 8.00 -4.43
N GLN A 159 17.47 6.68 -4.52
CA GLN A 159 16.59 5.78 -5.28
C GLN A 159 15.15 5.81 -4.75
N GLN A 160 14.95 5.76 -3.43
CA GLN A 160 13.63 5.89 -2.80
C GLN A 160 12.93 7.19 -3.20
N LEU A 161 13.64 8.33 -3.11
CA LEU A 161 13.07 9.62 -3.48
C LEU A 161 12.85 9.73 -4.99
N GLU A 162 13.73 9.16 -5.82
CA GLU A 162 13.54 9.17 -7.26
C GLU A 162 12.25 8.45 -7.66
N PHE A 163 11.89 7.37 -6.97
CA PHE A 163 10.61 6.71 -7.20
C PHE A 163 9.41 7.63 -6.95
N VAL A 164 9.48 8.58 -6.01
CA VAL A 164 8.43 9.60 -5.80
C VAL A 164 8.25 10.44 -7.06
N TYR A 165 9.35 10.85 -7.69
CA TYR A 165 9.32 11.61 -8.95
C TYR A 165 8.83 10.76 -10.12
N ILE A 166 9.36 9.54 -10.28
CA ILE A 166 8.95 8.61 -11.36
C ILE A 166 7.46 8.33 -11.26
N ALA A 167 6.97 7.95 -10.09
CA ALA A 167 5.56 7.67 -9.86
C ALA A 167 4.70 8.90 -10.19
N SER A 168 5.10 10.11 -9.77
CA SER A 168 4.36 11.34 -10.10
C SER A 168 4.34 11.63 -11.61
N ALA A 169 5.49 11.44 -12.28
CA ALA A 169 5.63 11.64 -13.71
C ALA A 169 4.77 10.65 -14.52
N CYS A 170 4.85 9.35 -14.21
CA CYS A 170 4.07 8.30 -14.83
C CYS A 170 2.58 8.43 -14.50
N ALA A 171 2.22 8.80 -13.27
CA ALA A 171 0.84 9.05 -12.88
C ALA A 171 0.23 10.27 -13.59
N ARG A 172 1.06 11.24 -13.99
CA ARG A 172 0.64 12.62 -14.33
C ARG A 172 -0.18 13.26 -13.20
N MET A 173 0.25 13.00 -11.97
CA MET A 173 -0.35 13.52 -10.75
C MET A 173 0.76 13.88 -9.77
N ASN A 174 0.57 14.94 -9.01
CA ASN A 174 1.48 15.27 -7.91
C ASN A 174 1.19 14.35 -6.72
N LEU A 175 2.08 13.36 -6.51
CA LEU A 175 1.93 12.36 -5.45
C LEU A 175 2.66 12.72 -4.14
N LEU A 176 3.09 13.98 -3.96
CA LEU A 176 3.87 14.36 -2.77
C LEU A 176 3.12 14.08 -1.47
N ASP A 177 1.83 14.42 -1.39
CA ASP A 177 1.01 14.17 -0.18
C ASP A 177 0.87 12.67 0.13
N PHE A 178 0.69 11.85 -0.91
CA PHE A 178 0.64 10.39 -0.76
C PHE A 178 1.96 9.83 -0.21
N PHE A 179 3.09 10.24 -0.79
CA PHE A 179 4.41 9.76 -0.37
C PHE A 179 4.88 10.35 0.96
N ASP A 180 4.39 11.53 1.33
CA ASP A 180 4.60 12.12 2.65
C ASP A 180 3.92 11.28 3.74
N LYS A 181 2.62 10.98 3.56
CA LYS A 181 1.85 10.11 4.46
C LYS A 181 2.46 8.72 4.62
N TRP A 182 3.04 8.18 3.55
CA TRP A 182 3.72 6.89 3.56
C TRP A 182 5.18 6.94 4.02
N GLY A 183 5.67 8.08 4.49
CA GLY A 183 6.99 8.21 5.11
C GLY A 183 8.17 8.13 4.15
N PHE A 184 7.95 8.28 2.83
CA PHE A 184 9.04 8.35 1.85
C PHE A 184 9.77 9.70 1.95
N LEU A 185 9.06 10.73 2.39
CA LEU A 185 9.54 12.11 2.53
C LEU A 185 9.84 12.48 3.99
N THR A 186 10.17 11.49 4.83
CA THR A 186 10.59 11.66 6.22
C THR A 186 12.10 11.47 6.34
N PRO A 187 12.85 12.38 6.98
CA PRO A 187 14.29 12.18 7.20
C PRO A 187 14.58 10.88 7.94
N VAL A 188 15.59 10.16 7.48
CA VAL A 188 16.04 8.90 8.10
C VAL A 188 17.53 8.74 7.91
N ASP A 189 18.19 8.17 8.92
CA ASP A 189 19.56 7.68 8.83
C ASP A 189 19.60 6.35 9.58
N ALA A 190 19.37 5.25 8.87
CA ALA A 190 19.16 3.95 9.46
C ALA A 190 20.01 2.86 8.80
N THR A 191 20.48 1.94 9.63
CA THR A 191 21.10 0.70 9.19
C THR A 191 20.01 -0.32 8.89
N ILE A 192 19.99 -0.84 7.67
CA ILE A 192 18.99 -1.79 7.17
C ILE A 192 19.67 -3.11 6.83
N ASP A 193 19.10 -4.22 7.28
CA ASP A 193 19.50 -5.57 6.86
C ASP A 193 18.57 -6.05 5.74
N ASP A 194 19.12 -6.26 4.55
CA ASP A 194 18.40 -6.68 3.36
C ASP A 194 19.31 -7.59 2.52
N TYR A 195 19.56 -8.79 3.04
CA TYR A 195 20.59 -9.73 2.56
C TYR A 195 22.01 -9.22 2.76
N GLY A 196 22.21 -8.49 3.86
CA GLY A 196 23.42 -7.74 4.13
C GLY A 196 23.06 -6.38 4.70
N THR A 197 23.92 -5.90 5.58
CA THR A 197 23.72 -4.63 6.27
C THR A 197 24.22 -3.47 5.44
N GLY A 198 23.38 -2.45 5.24
CA GLY A 198 23.73 -1.20 4.58
C GLY A 198 23.12 0.02 5.28
N GLN A 199 23.61 1.22 4.93
CA GLN A 199 23.05 2.47 5.44
C GLN A 199 22.06 3.06 4.43
N LEU A 200 20.86 3.42 4.88
CA LEU A 200 19.89 4.21 4.13
C LEU A 200 19.74 5.57 4.79
N THR A 201 20.12 6.62 4.05
CA THR A 201 20.05 8.00 4.51
C THR A 201 19.16 8.81 3.57
N VAL A 202 18.15 9.48 4.12
CA VAL A 202 17.33 10.51 3.48
C VAL A 202 17.42 11.76 4.32
N THR A 203 17.95 12.83 3.75
CA THR A 203 18.07 14.13 4.44
C THR A 203 16.95 15.07 4.03
N GLN A 204 16.67 16.07 4.86
CA GLN A 204 15.71 17.13 4.51
C GLN A 204 16.06 17.81 3.18
N GLN A 205 17.36 18.05 2.92
CA GLN A 205 17.78 18.66 1.66
C GLN A 205 17.43 17.79 0.44
N MET A 206 17.52 16.47 0.56
CA MET A 206 17.13 15.55 -0.52
C MET A 206 15.61 15.60 -0.75
N ILE A 207 14.84 15.66 0.34
CA ILE A 207 13.38 15.79 0.31
C ILE A 207 12.97 17.12 -0.36
N ASP A 208 13.58 18.24 0.01
CA ASP A 208 13.26 19.55 -0.57
C ASP A 208 13.54 19.58 -2.08
N ARG A 209 14.64 18.94 -2.51
CA ARG A 209 14.99 18.80 -3.93
C ARG A 209 13.96 17.97 -4.69
N ILE A 210 13.53 16.83 -4.14
CA ILE A 210 12.55 15.99 -4.84
C ILE A 210 11.17 16.64 -4.88
N ARG A 211 10.75 17.32 -3.81
CA ARG A 211 9.51 18.12 -3.77
C ARG A 211 9.51 19.17 -4.87
N SER A 212 10.58 19.95 -4.97
CA SER A 212 10.73 20.97 -6.02
C SER A 212 10.66 20.38 -7.43
N ARG A 213 11.28 19.19 -7.65
CA ARG A 213 11.22 18.50 -8.94
C ARG A 213 9.82 18.01 -9.29
N VAL A 214 9.08 17.48 -8.33
CA VAL A 214 7.69 17.02 -8.56
C VAL A 214 6.76 18.21 -8.80
N GLU A 215 6.89 19.29 -8.02
CA GLU A 215 6.12 20.53 -8.24
C GLU A 215 6.38 21.13 -9.62
N ALA A 216 7.63 21.08 -10.10
CA ALA A 216 8.00 21.55 -11.43
C ALA A 216 7.35 20.76 -12.59
N LEU A 217 6.80 19.55 -12.33
CA LEU A 217 6.01 18.83 -13.32
C LEU A 217 4.66 19.52 -13.61
N GLY A 218 4.18 20.36 -12.70
CA GLY A 218 2.95 21.14 -12.88
C GLY A 218 1.65 20.31 -12.86
N TYR A 219 1.66 19.11 -12.27
CA TYR A 219 0.48 18.26 -12.14
C TYR A 219 -0.33 18.58 -10.88
N ASP A 220 -1.64 18.37 -10.97
CA ASP A 220 -2.55 18.45 -9.81
C ASP A 220 -2.37 17.23 -8.89
N ALA A 221 -2.65 17.43 -7.60
CA ALA A 221 -2.72 16.34 -6.64
C ALA A 221 -4.00 15.49 -6.84
N PRO A 222 -4.00 14.20 -6.45
CA PRO A 222 -5.22 13.40 -6.43
C PRO A 222 -6.31 14.07 -5.59
N THR A 223 -7.54 14.12 -6.11
CA THR A 223 -8.70 14.60 -5.35
C THR A 223 -9.24 13.56 -4.37
N ALA A 224 -8.76 12.31 -4.47
CA ALA A 224 -9.16 11.19 -3.63
C ALA A 224 -8.08 10.85 -2.60
N ALA A 225 -8.49 10.35 -1.44
CA ALA A 225 -7.60 9.87 -0.37
C ALA A 225 -7.04 8.48 -0.72
N ILE A 226 -6.18 8.40 -1.74
CA ILE A 226 -5.66 7.14 -2.27
C ILE A 226 -4.76 6.39 -1.29
N GLU A 227 -4.25 7.05 -0.24
CA GLU A 227 -3.57 6.41 0.89
C GLU A 227 -4.45 5.42 1.66
N TYR A 228 -5.77 5.47 1.46
CA TYR A 228 -6.77 4.61 2.09
C TYR A 228 -7.43 3.63 1.12
N ILE A 229 -6.96 3.55 -0.13
CA ILE A 229 -7.46 2.54 -1.07
C ILE A 229 -7.00 1.14 -0.64
N THR A 230 -7.89 0.16 -0.74
CA THR A 230 -7.64 -1.24 -0.43
C THR A 230 -8.31 -2.13 -1.47
N ASP A 231 -8.00 -3.43 -1.44
CA ASP A 231 -8.65 -4.40 -2.33
C ASP A 231 -10.16 -4.51 -2.06
N ASN A 232 -10.62 -4.17 -0.84
CA ASN A 232 -12.04 -4.18 -0.48
C ASN A 232 -12.80 -2.93 -0.95
N ASN A 233 -12.12 -1.79 -1.16
CA ASN A 233 -12.80 -0.50 -1.37
C ASN A 233 -12.49 0.21 -2.70
N TYR A 234 -11.61 -0.32 -3.57
CA TYR A 234 -11.23 0.35 -4.82
C TYR A 234 -12.42 0.69 -5.73
N GLU A 235 -13.48 -0.14 -5.73
CA GLU A 235 -14.72 0.15 -6.47
C GLU A 235 -15.43 1.42 -5.97
N THR A 236 -15.32 1.75 -4.67
CA THR A 236 -15.84 3.01 -4.12
C THR A 236 -15.11 4.21 -4.71
N PHE A 237 -13.80 4.13 -4.92
CA PHE A 237 -13.01 5.17 -5.58
C PHE A 237 -13.40 5.32 -7.06
N LYS A 238 -13.67 4.20 -7.75
CA LYS A 238 -14.12 4.19 -9.15
C LYS A 238 -15.50 4.79 -9.35
N GLN A 239 -16.41 4.50 -8.42
CA GLN A 239 -17.81 4.93 -8.50
C GLN A 239 -18.05 6.29 -7.85
N GLN A 240 -17.08 6.80 -7.06
CA GLN A 240 -17.14 8.09 -6.36
C GLN A 240 -18.41 8.28 -5.53
N LYS A 241 -18.88 7.19 -4.91
CA LYS A 241 -20.12 7.20 -4.14
C LYS A 241 -19.93 7.87 -2.78
N SER A 242 -20.92 8.65 -2.38
CA SER A 242 -20.94 9.27 -1.06
C SER A 242 -21.19 8.25 0.05
N VAL A 243 -20.64 8.52 1.23
CA VAL A 243 -20.86 7.69 2.43
C VAL A 243 -22.34 7.67 2.79
N VAL A 244 -22.87 6.47 3.04
CA VAL A 244 -24.21 6.28 3.61
C VAL A 244 -24.04 5.87 5.07
N LYS A 245 -24.68 6.62 5.97
CA LYS A 245 -24.60 6.39 7.41
C LYS A 245 -25.26 5.06 7.79
N GLY A 246 -24.57 4.30 8.61
CA GLY A 246 -25.10 3.16 9.35
C GLY A 246 -25.24 3.47 10.84
N THR A 247 -25.29 2.41 11.64
CA THR A 247 -25.21 2.49 13.11
C THR A 247 -23.82 2.11 13.58
N ALA A 248 -23.49 2.47 14.81
CA ALA A 248 -22.22 2.14 15.40
C ALA A 248 -22.39 1.80 16.89
N GLU A 249 -21.58 0.86 17.36
CA GLU A 249 -21.50 0.49 18.78
C GLU A 249 -20.04 0.54 19.24
N ARG A 250 -19.82 1.03 20.45
CA ARG A 250 -18.53 1.00 21.13
C ARG A 250 -18.64 0.23 22.44
N SER A 251 -17.81 -0.80 22.59
CA SER A 251 -17.64 -1.54 23.83
C SER A 251 -16.17 -1.47 24.25
N ASP A 252 -15.89 -0.61 25.23
CA ASP A 252 -14.52 -0.27 25.64
C ASP A 252 -13.65 0.20 24.44
N ARG A 253 -12.68 -0.63 24.02
CA ARG A 253 -11.80 -0.39 22.86
C ARG A 253 -12.37 -0.91 21.54
N LYS A 254 -13.38 -1.77 21.57
CA LYS A 254 -13.93 -2.38 20.36
C LYS A 254 -14.96 -1.45 19.72
N LEU A 255 -14.77 -1.19 18.43
CA LEU A 255 -15.71 -0.48 17.58
C LEU A 255 -16.39 -1.46 16.63
N THR A 256 -17.70 -1.30 16.45
CA THR A 256 -18.50 -2.08 15.49
C THR A 256 -19.34 -1.13 14.68
N MET A 257 -19.19 -1.17 13.36
CA MET A 257 -19.89 -0.31 12.40
C MET A 257 -20.82 -1.18 11.57
N SER A 258 -22.12 -0.91 11.60
CA SER A 258 -23.14 -1.76 10.97
C SER A 258 -23.94 -1.00 9.93
N GLY A 259 -24.03 -1.54 8.71
CA GLY A 259 -24.84 -0.98 7.62
C GLY A 259 -24.29 0.29 6.96
N TRP A 260 -23.08 0.71 7.31
CA TRP A 260 -22.38 1.80 6.62
C TRP A 260 -22.01 1.37 5.19
N GLN A 261 -22.11 2.28 4.23
CA GLN A 261 -21.76 2.01 2.83
C GLN A 261 -20.83 3.09 2.29
N ASN A 262 -20.00 2.71 1.31
CA ASN A 262 -19.05 3.59 0.61
C ASN A 262 -18.03 4.28 1.54
N VAL A 263 -17.82 3.72 2.73
CA VAL A 263 -16.74 4.15 3.63
C VAL A 263 -15.44 3.54 3.15
N ILE A 264 -14.41 4.36 2.98
CA ILE A 264 -13.09 3.85 2.57
C ILE A 264 -12.30 3.33 3.78
N VAL A 265 -12.34 4.06 4.90
CA VAL A 265 -11.78 3.68 6.21
C VAL A 265 -12.55 4.39 7.33
N TYR A 266 -12.37 3.91 8.55
CA TYR A 266 -12.70 4.65 9.76
C TYR A 266 -11.43 5.21 10.40
N GLU A 267 -11.44 6.50 10.69
CA GLU A 267 -10.40 7.16 11.46
C GLU A 267 -10.89 7.39 12.89
N VAL A 268 -10.00 7.17 13.87
CA VAL A 268 -10.16 7.66 15.23
C VAL A 268 -9.23 8.84 15.40
N ARG A 269 -9.77 9.99 15.81
CA ARG A 269 -9.03 11.24 15.97
C ARG A 269 -9.27 11.88 17.31
N ASP A 270 -8.26 12.55 17.83
CA ASP A 270 -8.33 13.33 19.07
C ASP A 270 -8.60 14.80 18.78
N GLY A 271 -9.68 15.36 19.33
CA GLY A 271 -9.99 16.79 19.27
C GLY A 271 -10.82 17.26 18.07
N GLY A 272 -11.07 16.41 17.06
CA GLY A 272 -11.95 16.74 15.93
C GLY A 272 -11.55 16.08 14.60
N PRO A 273 -12.19 16.45 13.47
CA PRO A 273 -11.90 15.87 12.15
C PRO A 273 -10.49 16.21 11.64
N ASP A 274 -9.93 17.35 12.06
CA ASP A 274 -8.56 17.77 11.74
C ASP A 274 -7.59 17.55 12.92
N GLY A 275 -8.05 16.83 13.95
CA GLY A 275 -7.28 16.49 15.13
C GLY A 275 -6.25 15.39 14.90
N THR A 276 -5.45 15.09 15.93
CA THR A 276 -4.40 14.06 15.88
C THR A 276 -5.00 12.72 15.49
N LEU A 277 -4.44 12.08 14.46
CA LEU A 277 -4.85 10.76 14.03
C LEU A 277 -4.36 9.71 15.03
N ILE A 278 -5.29 8.98 15.64
CA ILE A 278 -5.01 7.98 16.68
C ILE A 278 -4.98 6.58 16.08
N HIS A 279 -5.87 6.28 15.14
CA HIS A 279 -5.96 4.98 14.51
C HIS A 279 -6.74 5.07 13.18
N VAL A 280 -6.46 4.18 12.25
CA VAL A 280 -7.17 4.03 10.98
C VAL A 280 -7.45 2.56 10.79
N SER A 281 -8.66 2.16 10.40
CA SER A 281 -8.94 0.77 10.03
C SER A 281 -10.10 0.68 9.04
N ASP A 282 -10.05 -0.29 8.13
CA ASP A 282 -11.22 -0.70 7.33
C ASP A 282 -12.12 -1.68 8.11
N GLY A 283 -11.61 -2.28 9.19
CA GLY A 283 -12.30 -3.23 10.06
C GLY A 283 -12.75 -4.51 9.35
N MET A 284 -12.16 -4.86 8.20
CA MET A 284 -12.66 -5.93 7.34
C MET A 284 -11.51 -6.73 6.70
N LEU A 285 -11.57 -8.06 6.81
CA LEU A 285 -10.74 -8.95 5.99
C LEU A 285 -11.35 -9.16 4.61
N ARG A 286 -12.69 -9.15 4.52
CA ARG A 286 -13.49 -9.36 3.31
C ARG A 286 -14.66 -8.38 3.30
N PRO A 287 -15.23 -8.03 2.13
CA PRO A 287 -16.38 -7.14 2.07
C PRO A 287 -17.52 -7.64 2.95
N SER A 288 -18.05 -6.76 3.80
CA SER A 288 -19.05 -7.08 4.82
C SER A 288 -19.93 -5.87 5.08
N THR A 289 -21.18 -6.09 5.51
CA THR A 289 -22.06 -5.02 6.01
C THR A 289 -21.69 -4.58 7.43
N THR A 290 -20.76 -5.28 8.07
CA THR A 290 -20.24 -4.97 9.40
C THR A 290 -18.72 -4.92 9.37
N ALA A 291 -18.17 -3.78 9.81
CA ALA A 291 -16.75 -3.61 10.07
C ALA A 291 -16.50 -3.59 11.58
N SER A 292 -15.43 -4.22 12.06
CA SER A 292 -15.08 -4.23 13.48
C SER A 292 -13.58 -4.25 13.70
N PHE A 293 -13.12 -3.45 14.65
CA PHE A 293 -11.72 -3.31 15.02
C PHE A 293 -11.59 -2.74 16.43
N ASP A 294 -10.45 -2.97 17.07
CA ASP A 294 -10.10 -2.38 18.34
C ASP A 294 -9.29 -1.09 18.14
N VAL A 295 -9.43 -0.13 19.05
CA VAL A 295 -8.46 0.98 19.16
C VAL A 295 -7.23 0.53 19.97
N PRO A 296 -6.03 1.07 19.68
CA PRO A 296 -4.77 0.56 20.25
C PRO A 296 -4.58 0.85 21.75
N ALA A 297 -5.39 1.72 22.34
CA ALA A 297 -5.34 2.06 23.76
C ALA A 297 -6.73 2.31 24.33
N ALA A 298 -6.82 2.45 25.66
CA ALA A 298 -8.07 2.74 26.35
C ALA A 298 -8.71 4.03 25.81
N TRP A 299 -10.02 4.00 25.62
CA TRP A 299 -10.78 5.10 25.01
C TRP A 299 -10.64 6.40 25.80
N GLN A 300 -10.37 7.50 25.09
CA GLN A 300 -10.31 8.84 25.69
C GLN A 300 -11.58 9.66 25.35
N PRO A 301 -12.11 10.48 26.27
CA PRO A 301 -13.32 11.27 26.03
C PRO A 301 -13.25 12.24 24.85
N SER A 302 -12.04 12.70 24.51
CA SER A 302 -11.79 13.61 23.39
C SER A 302 -11.70 12.92 22.03
N TRP A 303 -11.65 11.58 22.02
CA TRP A 303 -11.61 10.81 20.78
C TRP A 303 -12.96 10.78 20.09
N LYS A 304 -12.91 10.92 18.77
CA LYS A 304 -14.04 10.89 17.85
C LYS A 304 -13.74 9.91 16.73
N VAL A 305 -14.79 9.28 16.20
CA VAL A 305 -14.67 8.38 15.05
C VAL A 305 -15.28 9.03 13.82
N TYR A 306 -14.59 8.92 12.70
CA TYR A 306 -15.02 9.46 11.42
C TYR A 306 -15.04 8.35 10.37
N ALA A 307 -16.17 8.20 9.69
CA ALA A 307 -16.24 7.46 8.45
C ALA A 307 -15.69 8.36 7.34
N VAL A 308 -14.67 7.90 6.62
CA VAL A 308 -14.01 8.67 5.58
C VAL A 308 -14.61 8.32 4.22
N GLN A 309 -14.90 9.36 3.43
CA GLN A 309 -15.34 9.26 2.04
C GLN A 309 -14.13 9.27 1.08
N TYR A 310 -14.31 8.79 -0.15
CA TYR A 310 -13.25 8.72 -1.17
C TYR A 310 -12.50 10.04 -1.38
N ASP A 311 -13.16 11.19 -1.23
CA ASP A 311 -12.62 12.56 -1.39
C ASP A 311 -12.05 13.16 -0.09
N ASN A 312 -11.69 12.30 0.87
CA ASN A 312 -11.16 12.66 2.19
C ASN A 312 -12.15 13.41 3.11
N ARG A 313 -13.44 13.49 2.74
CA ARG A 313 -14.44 14.07 3.64
C ARG A 313 -14.69 13.15 4.83
N ARG A 314 -14.68 13.72 6.03
CA ARG A 314 -14.91 13.04 7.30
C ARG A 314 -16.36 13.21 7.76
N ILE A 315 -17.05 12.11 8.02
CA ILE A 315 -18.41 12.08 8.54
C ILE A 315 -18.35 11.53 9.97
N GLU A 316 -18.68 12.35 10.97
CA GLU A 316 -18.67 11.91 12.37
C GLU A 316 -19.63 10.75 12.59
N VAL A 317 -19.12 9.70 13.24
CA VAL A 317 -19.85 8.53 13.70
C VAL A 317 -20.31 8.77 15.13
N THR A 318 -21.56 8.43 15.41
CA THR A 318 -22.19 8.56 16.73
C THR A 318 -22.55 7.18 17.26
N PHE A 319 -22.28 6.94 18.55
CA PHE A 319 -22.58 5.71 19.29
C PHE A 319 -23.69 5.96 20.31
#